data_AF-A0A967X2V9-F1
#
_entry.id   AF-A0A967X2V9-F1
#
_cell.length_a   1.000
_cell.length_b   1.000
_cell.length_c   1.000
_cell.angle_alpha   90.00
_cell.angle_beta   90.00
_cell.angle_gamma   90.00
#
_symmetry.space_group_name_H-M   'P 1'
#
loop_
_entity.id
_entity.type
_entity.pdbx_description
1 polymer ?
#
loop_
_entity_poly.entity_id
_entity_poly.type
_entity_poly.pdbx_seq_one_letter_code
_entity_poly.pdbx_strand_id
1 'polypeptide(L)'
;MVNQLAGEHRNLCVVGDPDQSIYAWRGADIRNILDFEQDYPEARVVRLERNYRSTRPILDGASGVIAHNQARKEKRLVTERSGGDPIRLYEAGDERDEAQYVVRGILDAVRGEGRAFGQCAIFYRTNAQSRPFEEELLKYDVPYVVVGGVRFYDRAEVKDALAYLRLVVNPADDMALRRIVNAPPRGIGRTTIEKAVEHAAEQGVPLLEGLAGAAEAGRLGRVAPRVKSFLALLDGLLPEVREASPSRALARVLERTGYLDHLEGERTPEAEARLENLREL
;
A
#
# COMPACT_ATOMS: atom_id res chain seq x y z
N MET A 1 -23.93 5.98 -4.71
CA MET A 1 -23.62 4.74 -5.45
C MET A 1 -24.47 3.57 -4.99
N VAL A 2 -24.34 3.07 -3.75
CA VAL A 2 -25.11 1.90 -3.27
C VAL A 2 -26.64 2.12 -3.38
N ASN A 3 -27.14 3.29 -2.96
CA ASN A 3 -28.56 3.63 -3.09
C ASN A 3 -29.07 3.62 -4.55
N GLN A 4 -28.22 3.95 -5.53
CA GLN A 4 -28.60 3.90 -6.95
C GLN A 4 -28.70 2.46 -7.46
N LEU A 5 -27.77 1.59 -7.04
CA LEU A 5 -27.79 0.17 -7.41
C LEU A 5 -28.97 -0.57 -6.79
N ALA A 6 -29.34 -0.22 -5.55
CA ALA A 6 -30.45 -0.83 -4.84
C ALA A 6 -31.81 -0.20 -5.13
N GLY A 7 -31.88 0.88 -5.93
CA GLY A 7 -33.09 1.70 -6.07
C GLY A 7 -34.31 0.95 -6.61
N GLU A 8 -34.12 0.04 -7.57
CA GLU A 8 -35.22 -0.69 -8.21
C GLU A 8 -35.78 -1.80 -7.31
N HIS A 9 -34.91 -2.69 -6.82
CA HIS A 9 -35.34 -3.89 -6.09
C HIS A 9 -35.38 -3.71 -4.58
N ARG A 10 -34.63 -2.73 -4.04
CA ARG A 10 -34.46 -2.46 -2.61
C ARG A 10 -34.03 -3.68 -1.77
N ASN A 11 -33.44 -4.69 -2.43
CA ASN A 11 -32.87 -5.87 -1.80
C ASN A 11 -31.45 -5.60 -1.31
N LEU A 12 -31.34 -4.76 -0.28
CA LEU A 12 -30.06 -4.35 0.29
C LEU A 12 -29.88 -4.91 1.70
N CYS A 13 -28.79 -5.65 1.90
CA CYS A 13 -28.34 -6.08 3.23
C CYS A 13 -27.01 -5.40 3.53
N VAL A 14 -26.98 -4.57 4.59
CA VAL A 14 -25.75 -3.95 5.09
C VAL A 14 -25.41 -4.53 6.45
N VAL A 15 -24.11 -4.70 6.70
CA VAL A 15 -23.59 -5.15 7.99
C VAL A 15 -22.49 -4.19 8.41
N GLY A 16 -22.50 -3.78 9.67
CA GLY A 16 -21.47 -2.91 10.21
C GLY A 16 -21.59 -2.76 11.71
N ASP A 17 -20.57 -2.16 12.30
CA ASP A 17 -20.53 -1.81 13.71
C ASP A 17 -20.21 -0.32 13.85
N PRO A 18 -21.16 0.52 14.33
CA PRO A 18 -20.92 1.94 14.53
C PRO A 18 -19.74 2.22 15.47
N ASP A 19 -19.52 1.37 16.49
CA ASP A 19 -18.43 1.53 17.46
C ASP A 19 -17.04 1.22 16.85
N GLN A 20 -16.98 0.69 15.62
CA GLN A 20 -15.74 0.37 14.88
C GLN A 20 -15.48 1.31 13.69
N SER A 21 -16.19 2.42 13.60
CA SER A 21 -15.96 3.43 12.55
C SER A 21 -14.67 4.23 12.82
N ILE A 22 -13.55 3.79 12.23
CA ILE A 22 -12.21 4.40 12.43
C ILE A 22 -11.67 5.18 11.22
N TYR A 23 -12.46 5.32 10.14
CA TYR A 23 -12.06 5.94 8.87
C TYR A 23 -12.70 7.31 8.59
N ALA A 24 -13.21 8.00 9.61
CA ALA A 24 -13.88 9.31 9.43
C ALA A 24 -13.01 10.34 8.70
N TRP A 25 -11.71 10.36 8.97
CA TRP A 25 -10.72 11.23 8.30
C TRP A 25 -10.51 10.92 6.80
N ARG A 26 -10.94 9.75 6.32
CA ARG A 26 -10.99 9.38 4.89
C ARG A 26 -12.37 9.61 4.27
N GLY A 27 -13.26 10.32 4.96
CA GLY A 27 -14.61 10.62 4.49
C GLY A 27 -15.65 9.53 4.79
N ALA A 28 -15.34 8.55 5.65
CA ALA A 28 -16.35 7.61 6.12
C ALA A 28 -17.35 8.33 7.05
N ASP A 29 -18.64 8.24 6.74
CA ASP A 29 -19.70 8.83 7.55
C ASP A 29 -20.41 7.74 8.37
N ILE A 30 -20.37 7.86 9.71
CA ILE A 30 -21.06 6.94 10.63
C ILE A 30 -22.59 7.03 10.49
N ARG A 31 -23.12 8.14 9.96
CA ARG A 31 -24.55 8.30 9.70
C ARG A 31 -25.09 7.30 8.68
N ASN A 32 -24.25 6.82 7.77
CA ASN A 32 -24.65 5.79 6.79
C ASN A 32 -25.23 4.52 7.44
N ILE A 33 -24.81 4.18 8.67
CA ILE A 33 -25.37 3.05 9.42
C ILE A 33 -26.38 3.50 10.48
N LEU A 34 -26.21 4.68 11.08
CA LEU A 34 -27.12 5.17 12.12
C LEU A 34 -28.48 5.55 11.54
N ASP A 35 -28.48 6.16 10.36
CA ASP A 35 -29.65 6.70 9.67
C ASP A 35 -30.21 5.74 8.61
N PHE A 36 -29.69 4.51 8.52
CA PHE A 36 -30.14 3.52 7.54
C PHE A 36 -31.65 3.25 7.61
N GLU A 37 -32.22 3.25 8.81
CA GLU A 37 -33.67 3.08 9.05
C GLU A 37 -34.48 4.30 8.56
N GLN A 38 -33.87 5.47 8.37
CA GLN A 38 -34.51 6.65 7.78
C GLN A 38 -34.54 6.54 6.26
N ASP A 39 -33.44 6.07 5.65
CA ASP A 39 -33.33 5.87 4.20
C ASP A 39 -34.15 4.66 3.70
N TYR A 40 -34.27 3.62 4.53
CA TYR A 40 -35.02 2.40 4.25
C TYR A 40 -35.98 2.10 5.41
N PRO A 41 -37.17 2.74 5.46
CA PRO A 41 -38.14 2.54 6.55
C PRO A 41 -38.64 1.11 6.70
N GLU A 42 -38.59 0.31 5.62
CA GLU A 42 -38.92 -1.11 5.61
C GLU A 42 -37.79 -2.03 6.10
N ALA A 43 -36.63 -1.48 6.48
CA ALA A 43 -35.47 -2.26 6.87
C ALA A 43 -35.74 -3.10 8.13
N ARG A 44 -35.34 -4.37 8.07
CA ARG A 44 -35.29 -5.23 9.25
C ARG A 44 -33.94 -5.10 9.93
N VAL A 45 -33.93 -4.62 11.17
CA VAL A 45 -32.71 -4.57 12.00
C VAL A 45 -32.52 -5.88 12.75
N VAL A 46 -31.34 -6.49 12.60
CA VAL A 46 -30.91 -7.67 13.35
C VAL A 46 -29.67 -7.32 14.16
N ARG A 47 -29.74 -7.48 15.49
CA ARG A 47 -28.61 -7.20 16.39
C ARG A 47 -27.91 -8.49 16.77
N LEU A 48 -26.59 -8.53 16.57
CA LEU A 48 -25.75 -9.67 16.93
C LEU A 48 -24.98 -9.32 18.22
N GLU A 49 -25.53 -9.73 19.36
CA GLU A 49 -24.99 -9.36 20.68
C GLU A 49 -24.05 -10.42 21.28
N ARG A 50 -23.94 -11.58 20.62
CA ARG A 50 -23.08 -12.67 21.09
C ARG A 50 -21.68 -12.57 20.48
N ASN A 51 -20.68 -12.41 21.33
CA ASN A 51 -19.27 -12.41 20.96
C ASN A 51 -18.68 -13.82 21.09
N TYR A 52 -18.19 -14.36 19.98
CA TYR A 52 -17.55 -15.68 19.93
C TYR A 52 -16.01 -15.61 19.92
N ARG A 53 -15.44 -14.40 19.85
CA ARG A 53 -13.99 -14.19 19.68
C ARG A 53 -13.26 -14.08 21.01
N SER A 54 -13.78 -13.29 21.95
CA SER A 54 -13.04 -12.85 23.13
C SER A 54 -13.56 -13.50 24.41
N THR A 55 -12.67 -13.66 25.39
CA THR A 55 -13.00 -14.07 26.76
C THR A 55 -13.61 -12.91 27.54
N ARG A 56 -14.15 -13.22 28.72
CA ARG A 56 -14.84 -12.24 29.58
C ARG A 56 -13.96 -11.05 29.96
N PRO A 57 -12.69 -11.20 30.43
CA PRO A 57 -11.85 -10.06 30.79
C PRO A 57 -11.59 -9.08 29.63
N ILE A 58 -11.35 -9.61 28.42
CA ILE A 58 -11.13 -8.79 27.21
C ILE A 58 -12.42 -8.04 26.84
N LEU A 59 -13.57 -8.72 26.89
CA LEU A 59 -14.85 -8.11 26.53
C LEU A 59 -15.28 -7.03 27.53
N ASP A 60 -15.03 -7.25 28.82
CA ASP A 60 -15.30 -6.28 29.88
C ASP A 60 -14.39 -5.05 29.74
N GLY A 61 -13.10 -5.24 29.46
CA GLY A 61 -12.18 -4.13 29.17
C GLY A 61 -12.63 -3.29 27.97
N ALA A 62 -12.97 -3.93 26.86
CA ALA A 62 -13.50 -3.23 25.68
C ALA A 62 -14.82 -2.50 25.97
N SER A 63 -15.72 -3.13 26.75
CA SER A 63 -17.00 -2.53 27.14
C SER A 63 -16.83 -1.33 28.06
N GLY A 64 -15.85 -1.36 28.96
CA GLY A 64 -15.51 -0.24 29.83
C GLY A 64 -15.01 0.97 29.03
N VAL A 65 -14.14 0.76 28.05
CA VAL A 65 -13.63 1.84 27.20
C VAL A 65 -14.74 2.46 26.34
N ILE A 66 -15.54 1.64 25.67
CA ILE A 66 -16.56 2.15 24.73
C ILE A 66 -17.75 2.84 25.43
N ALA A 67 -17.97 2.58 26.72
CA ALA A 67 -19.04 3.21 27.50
C ALA A 67 -18.88 4.74 27.62
N HIS A 68 -17.69 5.28 27.38
CA HIS A 68 -17.43 6.72 27.42
C HIS A 68 -17.86 7.47 26.15
N ASN A 69 -18.22 6.77 25.06
CA ASN A 69 -18.67 7.40 23.83
C ASN A 69 -20.14 7.87 23.93
N GLN A 70 -20.40 9.13 23.61
CA GLN A 70 -21.73 9.76 23.79
C GLN A 70 -22.71 9.49 22.63
N ALA A 71 -22.23 9.42 21.39
CA ALA A 71 -23.07 9.31 20.19
C ALA A 71 -23.04 7.87 19.64
N ARG A 72 -23.71 6.93 20.32
CA ARG A 72 -23.78 5.51 19.93
C ARG A 72 -25.18 4.92 20.12
N LYS A 73 -25.53 3.91 19.31
CA LYS A 73 -26.66 3.03 19.63
C LYS A 73 -26.22 2.09 20.73
N GLU A 74 -26.99 2.00 21.82
CA GLU A 74 -26.69 1.07 22.91
C GLU A 74 -26.68 -0.37 22.40
N LYS A 75 -25.62 -1.09 22.73
CA LYS A 75 -25.49 -2.53 22.50
C LYS A 75 -24.71 -3.16 23.63
N ARG A 76 -25.10 -4.35 24.05
CA ARG A 76 -24.39 -5.12 25.07
C ARG A 76 -23.87 -6.41 24.45
N LEU A 77 -22.55 -6.56 24.43
CA LEU A 77 -21.94 -7.81 23.97
C LEU A 77 -21.83 -8.80 25.14
N VAL A 78 -22.15 -10.06 24.88
CA VAL A 78 -22.01 -11.17 25.83
C VAL A 78 -21.19 -12.31 25.21
N THR A 79 -20.37 -12.99 26.02
CA THR A 79 -19.55 -14.12 25.59
C THR A 79 -19.83 -15.34 26.47
N GLU A 80 -19.87 -16.52 25.86
CA GLU A 80 -19.95 -17.82 26.54
C GLU A 80 -18.55 -18.44 26.76
N ARG A 81 -17.49 -17.79 26.28
CA ARG A 81 -16.11 -18.25 26.51
C ARG A 81 -15.75 -18.05 27.99
N SER A 82 -15.43 -19.15 28.67
CA SER A 82 -14.95 -19.15 30.05
C SER A 82 -13.43 -18.95 30.11
N GLY A 83 -12.94 -18.55 31.30
CA GLY A 83 -11.52 -18.32 31.55
C GLY A 83 -10.95 -17.04 30.91
N GLY A 84 -9.64 -17.05 30.70
CA GLY A 84 -8.87 -15.93 30.16
C GLY A 84 -8.15 -15.15 31.27
N ASP A 85 -6.92 -14.74 30.95
CA ASP A 85 -6.10 -13.95 31.87
C ASP A 85 -6.60 -12.51 31.96
N PRO A 86 -6.37 -11.84 33.11
CA PRO A 86 -6.58 -10.41 33.22
C PRO A 86 -5.77 -9.64 32.17
N ILE A 87 -6.33 -8.54 31.67
CA ILE A 87 -5.60 -7.60 30.82
C ILE A 87 -4.43 -7.03 31.63
N ARG A 88 -3.21 -7.18 31.12
CA ARG A 88 -2.00 -6.63 31.75
C ARG A 88 -1.72 -5.24 31.19
N LEU A 89 -1.35 -4.32 32.07
CA LEU A 89 -0.84 -3.00 31.73
C LEU A 89 0.61 -2.93 32.20
N TYR A 90 1.50 -2.47 31.33
CA TYR A 90 2.91 -2.27 31.64
C TYR A 90 3.31 -0.86 31.21
N GLU A 91 3.90 -0.13 32.14
CA GLU A 91 4.47 1.19 31.90
C GLU A 91 5.98 1.02 31.75
N ALA A 92 6.48 1.23 30.53
CA ALA A 92 7.89 1.11 30.19
C ALA A 92 8.64 2.43 30.42
N GLY A 93 9.96 2.35 30.65
CA GLY A 93 10.81 3.54 30.79
C GLY A 93 11.08 4.26 29.48
N ASP A 94 11.17 3.53 28.37
CA ASP A 94 11.32 4.05 27.01
C ASP A 94 10.75 3.06 25.96
N GLU A 95 10.82 3.43 24.68
CA GLU A 95 10.31 2.60 23.57
C GLU A 95 11.04 1.25 23.42
N ARG A 96 12.30 1.19 23.85
CA ARG A 96 13.10 -0.03 23.76
C ARG A 96 12.77 -0.98 24.90
N ASP A 97 12.55 -0.46 26.10
CA ASP A 97 12.05 -1.21 27.25
C ASP A 97 10.66 -1.81 26.94
N GLU A 98 9.76 -1.02 26.34
CA GLU A 98 8.45 -1.51 25.86
C GLU A 98 8.62 -2.67 24.87
N ALA A 99 9.47 -2.49 23.85
CA ALA A 99 9.72 -3.52 22.85
C ALA A 99 10.31 -4.80 23.46
N GLN A 100 11.28 -4.67 24.37
CA GLN A 100 11.86 -5.81 25.08
C GLN A 100 10.84 -6.54 25.93
N TYR A 101 9.98 -5.82 26.65
CA TYR A 101 8.91 -6.41 27.44
C TYR A 101 7.95 -7.22 26.57
N VAL A 102 7.51 -6.65 25.44
CA VAL A 102 6.58 -7.32 24.52
C VAL A 102 7.22 -8.57 23.90
N VAL A 103 8.45 -8.47 23.38
CA VAL A 103 9.12 -9.62 22.74
C VAL A 103 9.40 -10.75 23.73
N ARG A 104 9.79 -10.42 24.98
CA ARG A 104 9.92 -11.43 26.04
C ARG A 104 8.58 -12.09 26.35
N GLY A 105 7.51 -11.32 26.44
CA GLY A 105 6.15 -11.86 26.63
C GLY A 105 5.74 -12.83 25.52
N ILE A 106 6.09 -12.53 24.25
CA ILE A 106 5.86 -13.44 23.11
C ILE A 106 6.67 -14.74 23.28
N LEU A 107 7.96 -14.64 23.60
CA LEU A 107 8.82 -15.81 23.81
C LEU A 107 8.33 -16.68 24.96
N ASP A 108 7.88 -16.07 26.06
CA ASP A 108 7.34 -16.78 27.23
C ASP A 108 6.03 -17.50 26.87
N ALA A 109 5.14 -16.87 26.10
CA ALA A 109 3.91 -17.51 25.63
C ALA A 109 4.20 -18.69 24.67
N VAL A 110 5.22 -18.57 23.82
CA VAL A 110 5.61 -19.63 22.88
C VAL A 110 6.27 -20.79 23.60
N ARG A 111 7.22 -20.51 24.51
CA ARG A 111 8.00 -21.54 25.21
C ARG A 111 7.24 -22.17 26.39
N GLY A 112 6.50 -21.36 27.14
CA GLY A 112 5.80 -21.77 28.36
C GLY A 112 4.39 -22.28 28.11
N GLU A 113 3.63 -21.61 27.24
CA GLU A 113 2.22 -21.96 26.98
C GLU A 113 2.01 -22.74 25.67
N GLY A 114 3.08 -22.99 24.90
CA GLY A 114 3.03 -23.74 23.64
C GLY A 114 2.30 -23.01 22.51
N ARG A 115 2.21 -21.67 22.56
CA ARG A 115 1.64 -20.86 21.48
C ARG A 115 2.54 -20.89 20.24
N ALA A 116 1.95 -20.74 19.06
CA ALA A 116 2.72 -20.48 17.84
C ALA A 116 2.96 -18.97 17.67
N PHE A 117 4.09 -18.57 17.09
CA PHE A 117 4.38 -17.15 16.79
C PHE A 117 3.24 -16.47 15.99
N GLY A 118 2.63 -17.19 15.04
CA GLY A 118 1.49 -16.69 14.26
C GLY A 118 0.19 -16.47 15.04
N GLN A 119 0.15 -16.80 16.35
CA GLN A 119 -0.97 -16.50 17.25
C GLN A 119 -0.74 -15.21 18.06
N CYS A 120 0.40 -14.55 17.90
CA CYS A 120 0.74 -13.29 18.54
C CYS A 120 0.60 -12.13 17.54
N ALA A 121 0.12 -10.98 18.00
CA ALA A 121 0.03 -9.77 17.19
C ALA A 121 0.37 -8.54 18.03
N ILE A 122 1.14 -7.62 17.46
CA ILE A 122 1.48 -6.32 18.05
C ILE A 122 0.69 -5.26 17.28
N PHE A 123 -0.13 -4.48 18.00
CA PHE A 123 -0.90 -3.37 17.44
C PHE A 123 -0.32 -2.05 17.93
N TYR A 124 -0.11 -1.12 17.01
CA TYR A 124 0.40 0.22 17.28
C TYR A 124 -0.41 1.28 16.51
N ARG A 125 -0.27 2.55 16.90
CA ARG A 125 -1.08 3.65 16.36
C ARG A 125 -0.57 4.16 15.01
N THR A 126 0.75 4.20 14.84
CA THR A 126 1.43 4.71 13.64
C THR A 126 2.53 3.75 13.19
N ASN A 127 2.79 3.67 11.89
CA ASN A 127 3.81 2.76 11.34
C ASN A 127 5.24 3.07 11.85
N ALA A 128 5.52 4.31 12.25
CA ALA A 128 6.82 4.68 12.80
C ALA A 128 7.16 3.92 14.10
N GLN A 129 6.13 3.48 14.84
CA GLN A 129 6.30 2.72 16.07
C GLN A 129 6.72 1.27 15.85
N SER A 130 6.72 0.75 14.61
CA SER A 130 7.11 -0.66 14.37
C SER A 130 8.59 -0.89 14.65
N ARG A 131 9.43 0.11 14.38
CA ARG A 131 10.88 -0.05 14.32
C ARG A 131 11.53 -0.61 15.60
N PRO A 132 11.24 -0.10 16.82
CA PRO A 132 11.80 -0.67 18.05
C PRO A 132 11.41 -2.14 18.26
N PHE A 133 10.19 -2.54 17.89
CA PHE A 133 9.75 -3.93 17.95
C PHE A 133 10.47 -4.80 16.93
N GLU A 134 10.63 -4.33 15.69
CA GLU A 134 11.35 -5.06 14.64
C GLU A 134 12.82 -5.33 15.05
N GLU A 135 13.50 -4.32 15.60
CA GLU A 135 14.88 -4.45 16.07
C GLU A 135 15.02 -5.50 17.19
N GLU A 136 14.12 -5.50 18.17
CA GLU A 136 14.15 -6.51 19.25
C GLU A 136 13.67 -7.89 18.76
N LEU A 137 12.69 -7.99 17.86
CA LEU A 137 12.26 -9.26 17.25
C LEU A 137 13.41 -9.92 16.47
N LEU A 138 14.15 -9.14 15.66
CA LEU A 138 15.35 -9.62 14.96
C LEU A 138 16.43 -10.09 15.93
N LYS A 139 16.70 -9.31 16.99
CA LYS A 139 17.71 -9.62 18.00
C LYS A 139 17.44 -10.95 18.73
N TYR A 140 16.18 -11.31 18.91
CA TYR A 140 15.77 -12.57 19.55
C TYR A 140 15.41 -13.69 18.56
N ASP A 141 15.67 -13.48 17.26
CA ASP A 141 15.37 -14.43 16.18
C ASP A 141 13.89 -14.87 16.17
N VAL A 142 13.00 -13.91 16.44
CA VAL A 142 11.54 -14.13 16.42
C VAL A 142 11.02 -13.82 15.02
N PRO A 143 10.39 -14.79 14.32
CA PRO A 143 9.83 -14.55 13.00
C PRO A 143 8.65 -13.59 13.09
N TYR A 144 8.62 -12.58 12.22
CA TYR A 144 7.57 -11.56 12.20
C TYR A 144 7.19 -11.15 10.78
N VAL A 145 5.99 -10.57 10.64
CA VAL A 145 5.49 -9.98 9.40
C VAL A 145 4.94 -8.60 9.70
N VAL A 146 5.45 -7.58 9.00
CA VAL A 146 4.93 -6.20 9.12
C VAL A 146 3.81 -5.99 8.12
N VAL A 147 2.58 -5.82 8.63
CA VAL A 147 1.42 -5.50 7.80
C VAL A 147 1.41 -3.99 7.55
N GLY A 148 1.65 -3.58 6.30
CA GLY A 148 1.62 -2.17 5.91
C GLY A 148 2.96 -1.43 6.01
N GLY A 149 4.09 -2.15 6.00
CA GLY A 149 5.42 -1.58 5.72
C GLY A 149 5.52 -0.96 4.31
N VAL A 150 6.72 -0.73 3.78
CA VAL A 150 6.85 -0.27 2.37
C VAL A 150 6.11 -1.27 1.50
N ARG A 151 4.95 -0.86 0.96
CA ARG A 151 4.13 -1.73 0.11
C ARG A 151 5.01 -2.20 -1.03
N PHE A 152 4.88 -3.45 -1.46
CA PHE A 152 5.66 -4.00 -2.56
C PHE A 152 5.65 -3.07 -3.80
N TYR A 153 4.46 -2.57 -4.16
CA TYR A 153 4.27 -1.59 -5.25
C TYR A 153 4.76 -0.17 -4.95
N ASP A 154 5.15 0.13 -3.72
CA ASP A 154 5.74 1.41 -3.34
C ASP A 154 7.25 1.48 -3.57
N ARG A 155 7.92 0.33 -3.73
CA ARG A 155 9.36 0.21 -3.95
C ARG A 155 9.79 0.87 -5.27
N ALA A 156 10.98 1.46 -5.29
CA ALA A 156 11.39 2.34 -6.39
C ALA A 156 11.50 1.59 -7.72
N GLU A 157 12.13 0.42 -7.69
CA GLU A 157 12.30 -0.51 -8.79
C GLU A 157 10.96 -1.03 -9.33
N VAL A 158 10.02 -1.36 -8.43
CA VAL A 158 8.68 -1.81 -8.83
C VAL A 158 7.91 -0.66 -9.49
N LYS A 159 7.98 0.57 -8.95
CA LYS A 159 7.36 1.74 -9.58
C LYS A 159 7.99 2.09 -10.92
N ASP A 160 9.30 1.94 -11.08
CA ASP A 160 9.98 2.18 -12.35
C ASP A 160 9.52 1.18 -13.41
N ALA A 161 9.49 -0.10 -13.07
CA ALA A 161 9.02 -1.16 -13.94
C ALA A 161 7.57 -0.93 -14.40
N LEU A 162 6.67 -0.61 -13.45
CA LEU A 162 5.28 -0.27 -13.76
C LEU A 162 5.14 1.02 -14.57
N ALA A 163 6.00 2.01 -14.34
CA ALA A 163 5.98 3.25 -15.11
C ALA A 163 6.39 3.04 -16.57
N TYR A 164 7.36 2.16 -16.87
CA TYR A 164 7.63 1.77 -18.26
C TYR A 164 6.42 1.14 -18.93
N LEU A 165 5.79 0.15 -18.29
CA LEU A 165 4.60 -0.50 -18.85
C LEU A 165 3.46 0.48 -19.07
N ARG A 166 3.21 1.37 -18.10
CA ARG A 166 2.21 2.43 -18.20
C ARG A 166 2.49 3.37 -19.36
N LEU A 167 3.73 3.83 -19.52
CA LEU A 167 4.08 4.76 -20.60
C LEU A 167 3.96 4.11 -21.97
N VAL A 168 4.37 2.84 -22.10
CA VAL A 168 4.23 2.09 -23.36
C VAL A 168 2.75 1.94 -23.73
N VAL A 169 1.88 1.59 -22.78
CA VAL A 169 0.45 1.41 -23.06
C VAL A 169 -0.31 2.74 -23.18
N ASN A 170 0.11 3.75 -22.42
CA ASN A 170 -0.48 5.09 -22.39
C ASN A 170 0.61 6.16 -22.59
N PRO A 171 0.86 6.58 -23.85
CA PRO A 171 1.83 7.62 -24.19
C PRO A 171 1.56 8.99 -23.53
N ALA A 172 0.36 9.23 -23.02
CA ALA A 172 -0.02 10.47 -22.34
C ALA A 172 0.29 10.48 -20.82
N ASP A 173 0.96 9.45 -20.29
CA ASP A 173 1.33 9.38 -18.88
C ASP A 173 2.62 10.18 -18.56
N ASP A 174 2.46 11.49 -18.40
CA ASP A 174 3.56 12.43 -18.09
C ASP A 174 4.33 12.05 -16.80
N MET A 175 3.63 11.51 -15.80
CA MET A 175 4.25 11.10 -14.54
C MET A 175 5.16 9.89 -14.74
N ALA A 176 4.69 8.91 -15.52
CA ALA A 176 5.49 7.75 -15.87
C ALA A 176 6.74 8.17 -16.67
N LEU A 177 6.58 9.03 -17.68
CA LEU A 177 7.69 9.55 -18.47
C LEU A 177 8.76 10.24 -17.59
N ARG A 178 8.36 11.19 -16.74
CA ARG A 178 9.28 11.90 -15.85
C ARG A 178 10.05 10.96 -14.91
N ARG A 179 9.41 9.87 -14.49
CA ARG A 179 10.02 8.87 -13.61
C ARG A 179 11.12 8.06 -14.31
N ILE A 180 10.84 7.58 -15.52
CA ILE A 180 11.66 6.54 -16.18
C ILE A 180 12.60 7.06 -17.27
N VAL A 181 12.43 8.31 -17.74
CA VAL A 181 13.25 8.89 -18.83
C VAL A 181 14.75 8.80 -18.57
N ASN A 182 15.17 8.82 -17.30
CA ASN A 182 16.56 8.71 -16.87
C ASN A 182 16.79 7.58 -15.84
N ALA A 183 15.93 6.56 -15.82
CA ALA A 183 16.11 5.34 -15.01
C ALA A 183 16.02 4.08 -15.91
N PRO A 184 17.13 3.45 -16.32
CA PRO A 184 18.53 3.76 -15.98
C PRO A 184 19.03 5.11 -16.53
N PRO A 185 20.16 5.64 -16.02
CA PRO A 185 20.73 6.91 -16.45
C PRO A 185 21.01 6.95 -17.97
N ARG A 186 20.34 7.88 -18.66
CA ARG A 186 20.52 8.15 -20.11
C ARG A 186 21.14 9.51 -20.40
N GLY A 187 21.38 10.30 -19.36
CA GLY A 187 21.83 11.68 -19.49
C GLY A 187 20.78 12.59 -20.11
N ILE A 188 19.49 12.30 -19.87
CA ILE A 188 18.35 13.15 -20.20
C ILE A 188 18.00 13.91 -18.93
N GLY A 189 18.57 15.11 -18.79
CA GLY A 189 18.48 15.91 -17.57
C GLY A 189 17.22 16.78 -17.49
N ARG A 190 17.04 17.42 -16.33
CA ARG A 190 15.91 18.31 -16.03
C ARG A 190 15.66 19.38 -17.10
N THR A 191 16.72 20.01 -17.59
CA THR A 191 16.64 21.06 -18.63
C THR A 191 16.09 20.56 -19.96
N THR A 192 16.29 19.27 -20.28
CA THR A 192 15.72 18.65 -21.49
C THR A 192 14.21 18.45 -21.33
N ILE A 193 13.78 18.05 -20.13
CA ILE A 193 12.36 17.90 -19.81
C ILE A 193 11.65 19.24 -19.77
N GLU A 194 12.26 20.29 -19.20
CA GLU A 194 11.71 21.66 -19.21
C GLU A 194 11.42 22.14 -20.65
N LYS A 195 12.39 21.98 -21.56
CA LYS A 195 12.21 22.31 -22.98
C LYS A 195 11.13 21.47 -23.67
N ALA A 196 10.99 20.20 -23.30
CA ALA A 196 9.93 19.34 -23.81
C ALA A 196 8.55 19.76 -23.30
N VAL A 197 8.44 20.20 -22.04
CA VAL A 197 7.21 20.75 -21.46
C VAL A 197 6.79 22.04 -22.16
N GLU A 198 7.74 22.96 -22.39
CA GLU A 198 7.48 24.20 -23.13
C GLU A 198 6.96 23.89 -24.54
N HIS A 199 7.62 22.97 -25.26
CA HIS A 199 7.18 22.58 -26.58
C HIS A 199 5.82 21.86 -26.60
N ALA A 200 5.58 20.97 -25.63
CA ALA A 200 4.29 20.29 -25.46
C ALA A 200 3.15 21.30 -25.25
N ALA A 201 3.38 22.31 -24.41
CA ALA A 201 2.41 23.37 -24.13
C ALA A 201 2.13 24.26 -25.35
N GLU A 202 3.17 24.62 -26.13
CA GLU A 202 3.03 25.38 -27.38
C GLU A 202 2.15 24.65 -28.41
N GLN A 203 2.23 23.32 -28.47
CA GLN A 203 1.53 22.50 -29.48
C GLN A 203 0.23 21.88 -28.97
N GLY A 204 -0.04 21.94 -27.66
CA GLY A 204 -1.23 21.32 -27.05
C GLY A 204 -1.19 19.78 -27.08
N VAL A 205 0.00 19.19 -26.98
CA VAL A 205 0.21 17.73 -27.06
C VAL A 205 0.75 17.16 -25.73
N PRO A 206 0.63 15.83 -25.48
CA PRO A 206 1.24 15.20 -24.31
C PRO A 206 2.77 15.34 -24.27
N LEU A 207 3.37 15.16 -23.08
CA LEU A 207 4.80 15.42 -22.88
C LEU A 207 5.71 14.52 -23.73
N LEU A 208 5.31 13.28 -24.01
CA LEU A 208 6.10 12.37 -24.86
C LEU A 208 6.19 12.90 -26.30
N GLU A 209 5.08 13.39 -26.85
CA GLU A 209 5.02 14.02 -28.17
C GLU A 209 5.79 15.34 -28.18
N GLY A 210 5.67 16.14 -27.11
CA GLY A 210 6.46 17.36 -26.95
C GLY A 210 7.97 17.09 -26.87
N LEU A 211 8.38 15.99 -26.25
CA LEU A 211 9.78 15.56 -26.19
C LEU A 211 10.30 15.15 -27.58
N ALA A 212 9.49 14.43 -28.36
CA ALA A 212 9.81 14.09 -29.75
C ALA A 212 9.90 15.34 -30.63
N GLY A 213 8.91 16.22 -30.55
CA GLY A 213 8.88 17.47 -31.31
C GLY A 213 10.04 18.41 -30.97
N ALA A 214 10.40 18.53 -29.69
CA ALA A 214 11.56 19.34 -29.27
C ALA A 214 12.89 18.77 -29.81
N ALA A 215 13.01 17.45 -29.91
CA ALA A 215 14.18 16.79 -30.50
C ALA A 215 14.28 17.05 -32.01
N GLU A 216 13.16 16.99 -32.75
CA GLU A 216 13.12 17.28 -34.19
C GLU A 216 13.32 18.77 -34.50
N ALA A 217 12.78 19.65 -33.66
CA ALA A 217 12.96 21.10 -33.78
C ALA A 217 14.38 21.59 -33.38
N GLY A 218 15.31 20.70 -33.06
CA GLY A 218 16.69 21.03 -32.70
C GLY A 218 16.86 21.73 -31.34
N ARG A 219 15.80 21.82 -30.52
CA ARG A 219 15.80 22.55 -29.24
C ARG A 219 16.66 21.88 -28.16
N LEU A 220 16.93 20.58 -28.30
CA LEU A 220 17.63 19.76 -27.31
C LEU A 220 19.16 19.67 -27.51
N GLY A 221 19.69 20.23 -28.60
CA GLY A 221 21.13 20.27 -28.88
C GLY A 221 21.81 18.90 -28.78
N ARG A 222 22.89 18.79 -27.99
CA ARG A 222 23.70 17.55 -27.83
C ARG A 222 22.94 16.38 -27.20
N VAL A 223 21.78 16.62 -26.58
CA VAL A 223 20.97 15.58 -25.93
C VAL A 223 19.97 14.94 -26.91
N ALA A 224 19.69 15.58 -28.05
CA ALA A 224 18.72 15.09 -29.04
C ALA A 224 18.93 13.62 -29.47
N PRO A 225 20.16 13.13 -29.74
CA PRO A 225 20.37 11.73 -30.11
C PRO A 225 19.97 10.74 -29.00
N ARG A 226 20.17 11.10 -27.73
CA ARG A 226 19.80 10.27 -26.57
C ARG A 226 18.28 10.18 -26.41
N VAL A 227 17.60 11.30 -26.64
CA VAL A 227 16.13 11.36 -26.65
C VAL A 227 15.55 10.53 -27.79
N LYS A 228 16.09 10.66 -29.01
CA LYS A 228 15.65 9.86 -30.16
C LYS A 228 15.85 8.35 -29.92
N SER A 229 16.97 7.94 -29.31
CA SER A 229 17.21 6.54 -28.92
C SER A 229 16.20 6.04 -27.88
N PHE A 230 15.86 6.86 -26.88
CA PHE A 230 14.85 6.53 -25.88
C PHE A 230 13.44 6.41 -26.48
N LEU A 231 13.06 7.30 -27.40
CA LEU A 231 11.77 7.21 -28.10
C LEU A 231 11.69 5.95 -28.96
N ALA A 232 12.74 5.65 -29.74
CA ALA A 232 12.80 4.44 -30.55
C ALA A 232 12.74 3.15 -29.70
N LEU A 233 13.31 3.17 -28.49
CA LEU A 233 13.18 2.09 -27.52
C LEU A 233 11.72 1.87 -27.11
N LEU A 234 10.98 2.93 -26.78
CA LEU A 234 9.57 2.83 -26.40
C LEU A 234 8.70 2.35 -27.57
N ASP A 235 8.92 2.88 -28.78
CA ASP A 235 8.21 2.47 -29.98
C ASP A 235 8.44 0.98 -30.28
N GLY A 236 9.67 0.51 -30.10
CA GLY A 236 10.02 -0.91 -30.26
C GLY A 236 9.45 -1.82 -29.17
N LEU A 237 9.13 -1.29 -27.98
CA LEU A 237 8.53 -2.06 -26.89
C LEU A 237 7.02 -2.22 -27.04
N LEU A 238 6.34 -1.27 -27.68
CA LEU A 238 4.88 -1.30 -27.84
C LEU A 238 4.32 -2.59 -28.46
N PRO A 239 4.80 -3.08 -29.62
CA PRO A 239 4.27 -4.33 -30.20
C PRO A 239 4.56 -5.53 -29.30
N GLU A 240 5.76 -5.59 -28.69
CA GLU A 240 6.16 -6.68 -27.81
C GLU A 240 5.31 -6.75 -26.53
N VAL A 241 4.96 -5.59 -25.95
CA VAL A 241 4.11 -5.51 -24.75
C VAL A 241 2.65 -5.85 -25.08
N ARG A 242 2.13 -5.43 -26.24
CA ARG A 242 0.74 -5.66 -26.63
C ARG A 242 0.39 -7.12 -26.88
N GLU A 243 1.33 -7.89 -27.43
CA GLU A 243 1.13 -9.29 -27.79
C GLU A 243 1.56 -10.27 -26.68
N ALA A 244 2.28 -9.78 -25.66
CA ALA A 244 2.78 -10.59 -24.57
C ALA A 244 1.80 -10.71 -23.39
N SER A 245 1.95 -11.79 -22.61
CA SER A 245 1.37 -11.83 -21.27
C SER A 245 2.02 -10.78 -20.36
N PRO A 246 1.35 -10.29 -19.29
CA PRO A 246 1.89 -9.26 -18.41
C PRO A 246 3.31 -9.56 -17.89
N SER A 247 3.56 -10.79 -17.45
CA SER A 247 4.89 -11.22 -16.97
C SER A 247 5.96 -11.17 -18.06
N ARG A 248 5.62 -11.56 -19.30
CA ARG A 248 6.54 -11.49 -20.44
C ARG A 248 6.79 -10.05 -20.88
N ALA A 249 5.76 -9.22 -20.90
CA ALA A 249 5.88 -7.80 -21.20
C ALA A 249 6.82 -7.09 -20.20
N LEU A 250 6.65 -7.38 -18.90
CA LEU A 250 7.51 -6.87 -17.84
C LEU A 250 8.97 -7.29 -18.05
N ALA A 251 9.22 -8.59 -18.26
CA ALA A 251 10.57 -9.11 -18.49
C ALA A 251 11.25 -8.45 -19.70
N ARG A 252 10.51 -8.31 -20.82
CA ARG A 252 11.00 -7.65 -22.04
C ARG A 252 11.33 -6.19 -21.82
N VAL A 253 10.48 -5.46 -21.10
CA VAL A 253 10.71 -4.07 -20.74
C VAL A 253 11.99 -3.93 -19.90
N LEU A 254 12.16 -4.73 -18.85
CA LEU A 254 13.32 -4.63 -17.95
C LEU A 254 14.64 -4.99 -18.65
N GLU A 255 14.61 -5.98 -19.55
CA GLU A 255 15.73 -6.38 -20.39
C GLU A 255 16.10 -5.29 -21.42
N ARG A 256 15.16 -4.89 -22.28
CA ARG A 256 15.39 -3.94 -23.39
C ARG A 256 15.78 -2.55 -22.94
N THR A 257 15.29 -2.13 -21.77
CA THR A 257 15.61 -0.81 -21.22
C THR A 257 16.99 -0.76 -20.58
N GLY A 258 17.63 -1.91 -20.37
CA GLY A 258 18.89 -2.06 -19.64
C GLY A 258 18.73 -1.88 -18.13
N TYR A 259 17.50 -2.00 -17.60
CA TYR A 259 17.23 -1.78 -16.18
C TYR A 259 17.85 -2.88 -15.31
N LEU A 260 17.76 -4.14 -15.76
CA LEU A 260 18.41 -5.27 -15.06
C LEU A 260 19.93 -5.13 -15.09
N ASP A 261 20.51 -4.93 -16.26
CA ASP A 261 21.96 -4.75 -16.44
C ASP A 261 22.51 -3.59 -15.60
N HIS A 262 21.74 -2.50 -15.48
CA HIS A 262 22.12 -1.37 -14.66
C HIS A 262 22.23 -1.74 -13.18
N LEU A 263 21.23 -2.43 -12.63
CA LEU A 263 21.24 -2.88 -11.24
C LEU A 263 22.33 -3.92 -10.99
N GLU A 264 22.51 -4.88 -11.89
CA GLU A 264 23.58 -5.88 -11.80
C GLU A 264 24.98 -5.24 -11.84
N GLY A 265 25.14 -4.14 -12.59
CA GLY A 265 26.37 -3.38 -12.69
C GLY A 265 26.76 -2.61 -11.42
N GLU A 266 25.81 -2.26 -10.54
CA GLU A 266 26.08 -1.53 -9.29
C GLU A 266 26.87 -2.37 -8.27
N ARG A 267 26.67 -3.70 -8.26
CA ARG A 267 27.36 -4.67 -7.38
C ARG A 267 27.28 -4.29 -5.89
N THR A 268 26.12 -3.82 -5.45
CA THR A 268 25.83 -3.48 -4.05
C THR A 268 24.77 -4.42 -3.47
N PRO A 269 24.78 -4.68 -2.14
CA PRO A 269 23.72 -5.45 -1.49
C PRO A 269 22.33 -4.84 -1.71
N GLU A 270 22.24 -3.50 -1.79
CA GLU A 270 20.98 -2.83 -2.09
C GLU A 270 20.48 -3.11 -3.50
N ALA A 271 21.36 -3.19 -4.49
CA ALA A 271 20.98 -3.52 -5.87
C ALA A 271 20.55 -4.99 -6.01
N GLU A 272 21.21 -5.91 -5.29
CA GLU A 272 20.79 -7.33 -5.21
C GLU A 272 19.36 -7.45 -4.66
N ALA A 273 19.04 -6.75 -3.56
CA ALA A 273 17.69 -6.74 -3.00
C ALA A 273 16.65 -6.17 -3.99
N ARG A 274 16.99 -5.14 -4.76
CA ARG A 274 16.09 -4.60 -5.81
C ARG A 274 15.85 -5.61 -6.93
N LEU A 275 16.89 -6.36 -7.34
CA LEU A 275 16.76 -7.41 -8.35
C LEU A 275 15.86 -8.56 -7.85
N GLU A 276 15.96 -8.94 -6.58
CA GLU A 276 15.05 -9.91 -5.96
C GLU A 276 13.60 -9.42 -6.00
N ASN A 277 13.36 -8.15 -5.65
CA ASN A 277 12.03 -7.56 -5.69
C ASN A 277 11.43 -7.55 -7.11
N LEU A 278 12.24 -7.35 -8.14
CA LEU A 278 11.81 -7.42 -9.55
C LEU A 278 11.55 -8.85 -10.02
N ARG A 279 12.24 -9.86 -9.46
CA ARG A 279 11.97 -11.28 -9.75
C ARG A 279 10.69 -11.77 -9.09
N GLU A 280 10.29 -11.16 -7.97
CA GLU A 280 9.02 -11.43 -7.29
C GLU A 280 7.79 -10.78 -7.97
N LEU A 281 8.00 -9.77 -8.83
CA LEU A 281 6.95 -8.97 -9.50
C LEU A 281 6.31 -9.69 -10.70
#